data_AF-A0A7S2JR63-F1
#
_entry.id   AF-A0A7S2JR63-F1
#
_cell.length_a   1.000
_cell.length_b   1.000
_cell.length_c   1.000
_cell.angle_alpha   90.00
_cell.angle_beta   90.00
_cell.angle_gamma   90.00
#
_symmetry.space_group_name_H-M   'P 1'
#
loop_
_entity.id
_entity.type
_entity.pdbx_description
1 polymer ?
#
loop_
_entity_poly.entity_id
_entity_poly.type
_entity_poly.pdbx_seq_one_letter_code
_entity_poly.pdbx_strand_id
1 'polypeptide(L)'
;FPYHRTKEIKHALDRGKEFMKSIQREDGSWYGSWACCFCYGCWFGIEGLVTAGEPTSSPVIKRCCEFLLSHQRPNGGWGEDFTSCYDKDYAENGMYSYGDDGSGVVNTGWALLALAAAKCDDIIAIRRGVKYLMQRQLPSGDWPQEGIAGVFNRACGITYTAYRNVFPLWALGRCTEVYGRLLNDEISDADAVKRIQRYRQLEESGLLTRTE
;
A
#
# COMPACT_ATOMS: atom_id res chain seq x y z
N PHE A 1 2.63 10.69 -30.60
CA PHE A 1 2.79 9.77 -31.76
C PHE A 1 2.19 8.40 -31.44
N PRO A 2 0.87 8.19 -31.59
CA PRO A 2 0.23 6.91 -31.23
C PRO A 2 0.63 5.71 -32.12
N TYR A 3 1.21 5.97 -33.29
CA TYR A 3 1.57 4.95 -34.28
C TYR A 3 3.06 4.56 -34.29
N HIS A 4 3.89 5.21 -33.47
CA HIS A 4 5.32 4.91 -33.45
C HIS A 4 5.59 3.59 -32.73
N ARG A 5 6.10 2.57 -33.44
CA ARG A 5 6.51 1.26 -32.88
C ARG A 5 5.43 0.55 -32.06
N THR A 6 4.17 0.74 -32.44
CA THR A 6 3.02 0.25 -31.67
C THR A 6 3.07 -1.27 -31.42
N LYS A 7 3.57 -2.05 -32.39
CA LYS A 7 3.67 -3.52 -32.24
C LYS A 7 4.70 -3.90 -31.17
N GLU A 8 5.88 -3.28 -31.21
CA GLU A 8 6.97 -3.54 -30.27
C GLU A 8 6.63 -3.04 -28.86
N ILE A 9 5.99 -1.86 -28.76
CA ILE A 9 5.50 -1.33 -27.48
C ILE A 9 4.45 -2.27 -26.87
N LYS A 10 3.45 -2.69 -27.66
CA LYS A 10 2.43 -3.64 -27.18
C LYS A 10 3.06 -4.96 -26.73
N HIS A 11 3.99 -5.50 -27.52
CA HIS A 11 4.69 -6.73 -27.16
C HIS A 11 5.50 -6.58 -25.86
N ALA A 12 6.18 -5.45 -25.67
CA ALA A 12 6.94 -5.17 -24.45
C ALA A 12 6.03 -5.07 -23.22
N LEU A 13 4.87 -4.39 -23.35
CA LEU A 13 3.86 -4.29 -22.30
C LEU A 13 3.29 -5.67 -21.92
N ASP A 14 2.94 -6.49 -22.91
CA ASP A 14 2.40 -7.83 -22.67
C ASP A 14 3.42 -8.71 -21.92
N ARG A 15 4.70 -8.71 -22.34
CA ARG A 15 5.75 -9.44 -21.60
C ARG A 15 5.98 -8.89 -20.19
N GLY A 16 5.94 -7.56 -20.02
CA GLY A 16 6.10 -6.92 -18.71
C GLY A 16 4.99 -7.33 -17.75
N LYS A 17 3.74 -7.35 -18.22
CA LYS A 17 2.58 -7.82 -17.46
C LYS A 17 2.73 -9.27 -17.02
N GLU A 18 3.10 -10.16 -17.93
CA GLU A 18 3.30 -11.59 -17.60
C GLU A 18 4.46 -11.79 -16.63
N PHE A 19 5.56 -11.05 -16.79
CA PHE A 19 6.67 -11.07 -15.84
C PHE A 19 6.22 -10.63 -14.44
N MET A 20 5.53 -9.49 -14.31
CA MET A 20 5.03 -9.00 -13.03
C MET A 20 4.11 -10.02 -12.35
N LYS A 21 3.21 -10.66 -13.11
CA LYS A 21 2.35 -11.75 -12.59
C LYS A 21 3.17 -12.96 -12.13
N SER A 22 4.20 -13.35 -12.88
CA SER A 22 5.02 -14.53 -12.55
C SER A 22 5.88 -14.35 -11.29
N ILE A 23 6.15 -13.11 -10.88
CA ILE A 23 6.95 -12.81 -9.68
C ILE A 23 6.11 -12.34 -8.49
N GLN A 24 4.78 -12.27 -8.63
CA GLN A 24 3.90 -12.05 -7.48
C GLN A 24 4.02 -13.27 -6.55
N ARG A 25 4.13 -13.01 -5.25
CA ARG A 25 4.16 -14.06 -4.24
C ARG A 25 2.77 -14.67 -4.05
N GLU A 26 2.74 -15.84 -3.42
CA GLU A 26 1.49 -16.56 -3.11
C GLU A 26 0.59 -15.73 -2.19
N ASP A 27 1.18 -15.01 -1.23
CA ASP A 27 0.52 -14.05 -0.34
C ASP A 27 -0.04 -12.80 -1.05
N GLY A 28 0.21 -12.65 -2.36
CA GLY A 28 -0.27 -11.52 -3.17
C GLY A 28 0.69 -10.33 -3.25
N SER A 29 1.78 -10.32 -2.48
CA SER A 29 2.73 -9.22 -2.46
C SER A 29 3.78 -9.28 -3.57
N TRP A 30 4.48 -8.16 -3.76
CA TRP A 30 5.71 -8.10 -4.53
C TRP A 30 6.87 -7.63 -3.66
N TYR A 31 8.03 -8.25 -3.83
CA TYR A 31 9.24 -7.86 -3.10
C TYR A 31 9.85 -6.56 -3.67
N GLY A 32 10.06 -5.57 -2.81
CA GLY A 32 10.77 -4.34 -3.15
C GLY A 32 12.29 -4.50 -3.09
N SER A 33 12.97 -4.32 -4.22
CA SER A 33 14.43 -4.47 -4.31
C SER A 33 15.22 -3.16 -4.09
N TRP A 34 14.54 -2.02 -4.09
CA TRP A 34 15.16 -0.68 -4.07
C TRP A 34 14.70 0.19 -2.89
N ALA A 35 13.68 -0.29 -2.17
CA ALA A 35 13.10 0.35 -1.01
C ALA A 35 12.50 -0.74 -0.10
N CYS A 36 12.21 -0.39 1.15
CA CYS A 36 11.76 -1.30 2.19
C CYS A 36 10.23 -1.35 2.31
N CYS A 37 9.55 -2.45 1.98
CA CYS A 37 9.90 -3.48 1.02
C CYS A 37 8.66 -3.85 0.19
N PHE A 38 7.66 -4.45 0.83
CA PHE A 38 6.45 -4.96 0.22
C PHE A 38 5.44 -3.87 -0.11
N CYS A 39 5.24 -2.84 0.71
CA CYS A 39 4.38 -1.70 0.36
C CYS A 39 4.87 -1.03 -0.93
N TYR A 40 6.19 -0.87 -1.06
CA TYR A 40 6.83 -0.35 -2.27
C TYR A 40 6.63 -1.30 -3.47
N GLY A 41 6.93 -2.59 -3.30
CA GLY A 41 6.77 -3.58 -4.36
C GLY A 41 5.32 -3.70 -4.83
N CYS A 42 4.38 -3.76 -3.90
CA CYS A 42 2.94 -3.78 -4.15
C CYS A 42 2.47 -2.55 -4.93
N TRP A 43 2.94 -1.36 -4.55
CA TRP A 43 2.62 -0.14 -5.31
C TRP A 43 3.06 -0.24 -6.77
N PHE A 44 4.30 -0.63 -7.05
CA PHE A 44 4.77 -0.83 -8.42
C PHE A 44 4.04 -1.95 -9.16
N GLY A 45 3.75 -3.07 -8.49
CA GLY A 45 3.04 -4.21 -9.07
C GLY A 45 1.64 -3.84 -9.51
N ILE A 46 0.87 -3.18 -8.64
CA ILE A 46 -0.48 -2.70 -8.95
C ILE A 46 -0.44 -1.66 -10.06
N GLU A 47 0.37 -0.60 -9.93
CA GLU A 47 0.46 0.48 -10.92
C GLU A 47 0.84 -0.03 -12.30
N GLY A 48 1.87 -0.89 -12.37
CA GLY A 48 2.36 -1.46 -13.61
C GLY A 48 1.28 -2.30 -14.30
N LEU A 49 0.58 -3.16 -13.54
CA LEU A 49 -0.47 -4.01 -14.08
C LEU A 49 -1.69 -3.20 -14.54
N VAL A 50 -2.21 -2.31 -13.70
CA VAL A 50 -3.39 -1.50 -14.02
C VAL A 50 -3.11 -0.59 -15.22
N THR A 51 -1.93 0.05 -15.26
CA THR A 51 -1.52 0.89 -16.40
C THR A 51 -1.35 0.07 -17.69
N ALA A 52 -0.93 -1.19 -17.58
CA ALA A 52 -0.86 -2.13 -18.70
C ALA A 52 -2.23 -2.75 -19.09
N GLY A 53 -3.33 -2.27 -18.50
CA GLY A 53 -4.69 -2.67 -18.83
C GLY A 53 -5.19 -3.91 -18.09
N GLU A 54 -4.52 -4.35 -17.02
CA GLU A 54 -5.07 -5.36 -16.12
C GLU A 54 -6.30 -4.80 -15.39
N PRO A 55 -7.46 -5.47 -15.41
CA PRO A 55 -8.64 -5.00 -14.70
C PRO A 55 -8.40 -4.97 -13.19
N THR A 56 -8.86 -3.92 -12.51
CA THR A 56 -8.75 -3.83 -11.04
C THR A 56 -9.53 -4.94 -10.31
N SER A 57 -10.50 -5.55 -10.97
CA SER A 57 -11.26 -6.69 -10.44
C SER A 57 -10.53 -8.03 -10.55
N SER A 58 -9.34 -8.08 -11.16
CA SER A 58 -8.64 -9.34 -11.41
C SER A 58 -8.08 -9.95 -10.12
N PRO A 59 -7.90 -11.28 -10.06
CA PRO A 59 -7.39 -11.94 -8.86
C PRO A 59 -6.00 -11.46 -8.44
N VAL A 60 -5.11 -11.14 -9.38
CA VAL A 60 -3.75 -10.65 -9.10
C VAL A 60 -3.80 -9.31 -8.34
N ILE A 61 -4.70 -8.41 -8.73
CA ILE A 61 -4.90 -7.11 -8.08
C ILE A 61 -5.54 -7.29 -6.70
N LYS A 62 -6.58 -8.14 -6.61
CA LYS A 62 -7.31 -8.38 -5.36
C LYS A 62 -6.43 -8.97 -4.27
N ARG A 63 -5.61 -9.99 -4.59
CA ARG A 63 -4.69 -10.60 -3.61
C ARG A 63 -3.70 -9.60 -3.03
N CYS A 64 -3.18 -8.70 -3.86
CA CYS A 64 -2.28 -7.65 -3.37
C CYS A 64 -3.02 -6.63 -2.48
N CYS A 65 -4.26 -6.27 -2.82
CA CYS A 65 -5.07 -5.44 -1.94
C CYS A 65 -5.34 -6.13 -0.59
N GLU A 66 -5.70 -7.41 -0.60
CA GLU A 66 -5.92 -8.22 0.60
C GLU A 66 -4.65 -8.28 1.46
N PHE A 67 -3.49 -8.49 0.84
CA PHE A 67 -2.19 -8.42 1.52
C PHE A 67 -1.97 -7.06 2.19
N LEU A 68 -2.17 -5.96 1.49
CA LEU A 68 -2.00 -4.64 2.10
C LEU A 68 -3.00 -4.42 3.23
N LEU A 69 -4.28 -4.72 3.01
CA LEU A 69 -5.33 -4.53 4.02
C LEU A 69 -5.07 -5.35 5.29
N SER A 70 -4.57 -6.58 5.17
CA SER A 70 -4.25 -7.44 6.32
C SER A 70 -3.08 -6.91 7.16
N HIS A 71 -2.20 -6.08 6.58
CA HIS A 71 -1.06 -5.46 7.25
C HIS A 71 -1.32 -4.02 7.73
N GLN A 72 -2.55 -3.49 7.58
CA GLN A 72 -2.88 -2.18 8.12
C GLN A 72 -2.86 -2.20 9.65
N ARG A 73 -2.10 -1.29 10.26
CA ARG A 73 -1.94 -1.20 11.72
C ARG A 73 -3.17 -0.56 12.40
N PRO A 74 -3.34 -0.72 13.72
CA PRO A 74 -4.45 -0.10 14.47
C PRO A 74 -4.53 1.43 14.38
N ASN A 75 -3.39 2.13 14.24
CA ASN A 75 -3.36 3.58 14.01
C ASN A 75 -3.72 3.99 12.56
N GLY A 76 -3.96 3.03 11.66
CA GLY A 76 -4.38 3.25 10.28
C GLY A 76 -3.24 3.30 9.27
N GLY A 77 -1.99 3.36 9.72
CA GLY A 77 -0.82 3.35 8.86
C GLY A 77 -0.37 1.94 8.45
N TRP A 78 0.69 1.93 7.65
CA TRP A 78 1.51 0.77 7.31
C TRP A 78 2.96 1.07 7.63
N GLY A 79 3.73 0.04 7.92
CA GLY A 79 5.15 0.19 8.21
C GLY A 79 5.88 -1.14 8.16
N GLU A 80 7.09 -1.08 7.62
CA GLU A 80 8.01 -2.21 7.46
C GLU A 80 9.39 -1.80 7.96
N ASP A 81 10.06 -2.74 8.63
CA ASP A 81 11.45 -2.57 9.04
C ASP A 81 12.42 -3.04 7.97
N PHE A 82 13.66 -2.56 8.04
CA PHE A 82 14.76 -3.02 7.20
C PHE A 82 14.90 -4.55 7.17
N THR A 83 14.57 -5.24 8.26
CA THR A 83 14.49 -6.71 8.32
C THR A 83 13.61 -7.29 7.21
N SER A 84 12.57 -6.60 6.76
CA SER A 84 11.76 -7.02 5.61
C SER A 84 12.56 -7.20 4.32
N CYS A 85 13.61 -6.40 4.14
CA CYS A 85 14.50 -6.54 3.00
C CYS A 85 15.41 -7.76 3.15
N TYR A 86 15.94 -7.96 4.37
CA TYR A 86 16.92 -9.00 4.69
C TYR A 86 16.28 -10.39 4.74
N ASP A 87 15.23 -10.55 5.55
CA ASP A 87 14.49 -11.80 5.74
C ASP A 87 13.57 -12.13 4.56
N LYS A 88 13.28 -11.12 3.73
CA LYS A 88 12.28 -11.19 2.64
C LYS A 88 10.91 -11.59 3.16
N ASP A 89 10.52 -11.02 4.28
CA ASP A 89 9.20 -11.21 4.85
C ASP A 89 8.68 -9.92 5.47
N TYR A 90 7.36 -9.77 5.59
CA TYR A 90 6.81 -8.55 6.16
C TYR A 90 7.16 -8.49 7.66
N ALA A 91 7.77 -7.38 8.10
CA ALA A 91 8.24 -7.27 9.49
C ALA A 91 7.04 -7.22 10.43
N GLU A 92 6.90 -8.25 11.28
CA GLU A 92 5.75 -8.41 12.18
C GLU A 92 5.53 -7.17 13.07
N ASN A 93 6.60 -6.59 13.60
CA ASN A 93 6.55 -5.38 14.42
C ASN A 93 6.59 -4.07 13.60
N GLY A 94 6.81 -4.15 12.29
CA GLY A 94 6.93 -2.99 11.42
C GLY A 94 7.98 -2.00 11.94
N MET A 95 7.66 -0.72 11.85
CA MET A 95 8.57 0.38 12.20
C MET A 95 8.58 0.73 13.69
N TYR A 96 8.31 -0.21 14.61
CA TYR A 96 8.03 0.12 16.02
C TYR A 96 9.12 0.98 16.69
N SER A 97 10.38 0.81 16.31
CA SER A 97 11.51 1.51 16.93
C SER A 97 11.69 2.97 16.47
N TYR A 98 11.04 3.41 15.38
CA TYR A 98 11.32 4.71 14.75
C TYR A 98 10.14 5.32 13.99
N GLY A 99 9.03 4.60 13.89
CA GLY A 99 7.75 5.05 13.37
C GLY A 99 6.77 5.37 14.49
N ASP A 100 5.48 5.33 14.15
CA ASP A 100 4.36 5.51 15.08
C ASP A 100 3.61 4.18 15.21
N ASP A 101 3.71 3.51 16.35
CA ASP A 101 3.09 2.20 16.62
C ASP A 101 3.29 1.16 15.50
N GLY A 102 4.51 1.10 14.94
CA GLY A 102 4.85 0.17 13.86
C GLY A 102 4.53 0.67 12.44
N SER A 103 3.95 1.86 12.29
CA SER A 103 3.65 2.52 11.01
C SER A 103 4.66 3.60 10.65
N GLY A 104 4.77 3.92 9.35
CA GLY A 104 5.54 5.05 8.86
C GLY A 104 4.87 5.76 7.69
N VAL A 105 5.16 7.04 7.53
CA VAL A 105 4.52 7.93 6.55
C VAL A 105 4.83 7.51 5.11
N VAL A 106 6.04 7.00 4.86
CA VAL A 106 6.46 6.56 3.52
C VAL A 106 5.77 5.25 3.13
N ASN A 107 5.80 4.22 3.98
CA ASN A 107 5.11 2.95 3.73
C ASN A 107 3.61 3.14 3.60
N THR A 108 3.01 3.97 4.46
CA THR A 108 1.59 4.34 4.35
C THR A 108 1.28 5.04 3.03
N GLY A 109 2.15 5.94 2.59
CA GLY A 109 2.03 6.58 1.27
C GLY A 109 2.01 5.57 0.13
N TRP A 110 2.93 4.61 0.11
CA TRP A 110 2.96 3.55 -0.92
C TRP A 110 1.73 2.64 -0.86
N ALA A 111 1.32 2.20 0.32
CA ALA A 111 0.12 1.36 0.47
C ALA A 111 -1.14 2.07 -0.06
N LEU A 112 -1.32 3.35 0.28
CA LEU A 112 -2.45 4.15 -0.22
C LEU A 112 -2.38 4.36 -1.73
N LEU A 113 -1.18 4.62 -2.29
CA LEU A 113 -1.01 4.77 -3.75
C LEU A 113 -1.38 3.48 -4.48
N ALA A 114 -0.99 2.31 -3.94
CA ALA A 114 -1.35 1.00 -4.46
C ALA A 114 -2.86 0.76 -4.40
N LEU A 115 -3.47 0.92 -3.22
CA LEU A 115 -4.89 0.69 -3.02
C LEU A 115 -5.77 1.64 -3.86
N ALA A 116 -5.35 2.91 -4.01
CA ALA A 116 -6.04 3.86 -4.87
C ALA A 116 -5.94 3.52 -6.36
N ALA A 117 -4.77 3.07 -6.83
CA ALA A 117 -4.60 2.60 -8.21
C ALA A 117 -5.44 1.35 -8.49
N ALA A 118 -5.57 0.47 -7.50
CA ALA A 118 -6.47 -0.69 -7.54
C ALA A 118 -7.96 -0.35 -7.40
N LYS A 119 -8.32 0.91 -7.10
CA LYS A 119 -9.69 1.32 -6.75
C LYS A 119 -10.29 0.42 -5.67
N CYS A 120 -9.53 0.18 -4.61
CA CYS A 120 -9.96 -0.63 -3.47
C CYS A 120 -11.30 -0.14 -2.90
N ASP A 121 -12.21 -1.07 -2.62
CA ASP A 121 -13.57 -0.80 -2.13
C ASP A 121 -13.63 -0.58 -0.60
N ASP A 122 -12.57 -0.90 0.15
CA ASP A 122 -12.52 -0.67 1.59
C ASP A 122 -12.20 0.81 1.90
N ILE A 123 -13.23 1.65 1.78
CA ILE A 123 -13.15 3.08 2.04
C ILE A 123 -12.75 3.38 3.49
N ILE A 124 -13.05 2.49 4.44
CA ILE A 124 -12.69 2.70 5.85
C ILE A 124 -11.18 2.57 6.01
N ALA A 125 -10.57 1.53 5.43
CA ALA A 125 -9.12 1.36 5.43
C ALA A 125 -8.41 2.56 4.76
N ILE A 126 -8.91 3.01 3.61
CA ILE A 126 -8.39 4.21 2.92
C ILE A 126 -8.47 5.45 3.83
N ARG A 127 -9.64 5.70 4.44
CA ARG A 127 -9.85 6.86 5.32
C ARG A 127 -8.90 6.82 6.52
N ARG A 128 -8.69 5.64 7.12
CA ARG A 128 -7.75 5.47 8.24
C ARG A 128 -6.32 5.81 7.85
N GLY A 129 -5.87 5.35 6.67
CA GLY A 129 -4.53 5.69 6.16
C GLY A 129 -4.36 7.18 5.84
N VAL A 130 -5.38 7.79 5.21
CA VAL A 130 -5.39 9.24 4.95
C VAL A 130 -5.34 10.03 6.26
N LYS A 131 -6.15 9.65 7.25
CA LYS A 131 -6.16 10.28 8.57
C LYS A 131 -4.81 10.14 9.27
N TYR A 132 -4.18 8.96 9.21
CA TYR A 132 -2.84 8.75 9.73
C TYR A 132 -1.83 9.75 9.11
N LEU A 133 -1.78 9.87 7.77
CA LEU A 133 -0.87 10.81 7.12
C LEU A 133 -1.14 12.26 7.53
N MET A 134 -2.41 12.67 7.62
CA MET A 134 -2.77 14.03 8.06
C MET A 134 -2.39 14.29 9.52
N GLN A 135 -2.57 13.32 10.41
CA GLN A 135 -2.21 13.43 11.83
C GLN A 135 -0.69 13.48 12.05
N ARG A 136 0.09 12.84 11.18
CA ARG A 136 1.55 12.86 11.22
C ARG A 136 2.16 14.13 10.60
N GLN A 137 1.37 14.96 9.91
CA GLN A 137 1.85 16.21 9.34
C GLN A 137 2.22 17.20 10.44
N LEU A 138 3.41 17.78 10.36
CA LEU A 138 3.91 18.77 11.30
C LEU A 138 3.26 20.15 11.03
N PRO A 139 3.26 21.09 11.99
CA PRO A 139 2.74 22.44 11.78
C PRO A 139 3.37 23.20 10.59
N SER A 140 4.59 22.83 10.20
CA SER A 140 5.29 23.38 9.03
C SER A 140 4.80 22.85 7.69
N GLY A 141 3.98 21.81 7.69
CA GLY A 141 3.58 21.04 6.50
C GLY A 141 4.54 19.91 6.12
N ASP A 142 5.72 19.80 6.76
CA ASP A 142 6.63 18.66 6.61
C ASP A 142 6.08 17.43 7.35
N TRP A 143 6.66 16.26 7.10
CA TRP A 143 6.46 15.05 7.88
C TRP A 143 7.73 14.70 8.67
N PRO A 144 7.60 14.03 9.83
CA PRO A 144 8.75 13.63 10.63
C PRO A 144 9.67 12.67 9.86
N GLN A 145 10.97 12.77 10.11
CA GLN A 145 11.92 11.76 9.68
C GLN A 145 11.75 10.51 10.55
N GLU A 146 11.49 9.38 9.91
CA GLU A 146 11.33 8.07 10.54
C GLU A 146 12.47 7.15 10.06
N GLY A 147 12.22 5.84 10.01
CA GLY A 147 13.17 4.83 9.56
C GLY A 147 13.67 4.99 8.12
N ILE A 148 14.65 4.16 7.77
CA ILE A 148 15.27 4.18 6.45
C ILE A 148 14.35 3.53 5.41
N ALA A 149 14.02 4.26 4.35
CA ALA A 149 13.07 3.80 3.35
C ALA A 149 13.73 3.12 2.14
N GLY A 150 15.00 3.43 1.85
CA GLY A 150 15.73 2.88 0.71
C GLY A 150 16.58 1.67 1.09
N VAL A 151 16.73 0.74 0.15
CA VAL A 151 17.65 -0.39 0.27
C VAL A 151 18.35 -0.64 -1.06
N PHE A 152 19.58 -1.13 -1.01
CA PHE A 152 20.22 -1.77 -2.16
C PHE A 152 20.90 -3.07 -1.72
N ASN A 153 20.88 -4.06 -2.62
CA ASN A 153 21.44 -5.39 -2.40
C ASN A 153 20.98 -6.07 -1.08
N ARG A 154 19.74 -5.79 -0.66
CA ARG A 154 19.04 -6.32 0.54
C ARG A 154 19.61 -5.91 1.90
N ALA A 155 20.92 -5.69 2.00
CA ALA A 155 21.63 -5.55 3.26
C ALA A 155 22.20 -4.14 3.51
N CYS A 156 22.04 -3.19 2.57
CA CYS A 156 22.49 -1.82 2.77
C CYS A 156 21.34 -0.84 2.66
N GLY A 157 21.05 -0.14 3.76
CA GLY A 157 20.06 0.93 3.79
C GLY A 157 20.60 2.21 3.17
N ILE A 158 19.74 2.95 2.47
CA ILE A 158 20.04 4.29 1.92
C ILE A 158 18.90 5.26 2.24
N THR A 159 19.27 6.48 2.62
CA THR A 159 18.27 7.51 2.98
C THR A 159 17.81 8.26 1.73
N TYR A 160 16.50 8.26 1.51
CA TYR A 160 15.84 9.14 0.54
C TYR A 160 15.09 10.25 1.28
N THR A 161 15.77 11.35 1.58
CA THR A 161 15.25 12.43 2.44
C THR A 161 13.92 13.01 1.95
N ALA A 162 13.72 13.09 0.63
CA ALA A 162 12.51 13.67 0.05
C ALA A 162 11.27 12.77 0.22
N TYR A 163 11.42 11.47 0.48
CA TYR A 163 10.30 10.51 0.45
C TYR A 163 9.23 10.81 1.47
N ARG A 164 9.60 11.30 2.67
CA ARG A 164 8.63 11.70 3.69
C ARG A 164 7.73 12.86 3.27
N ASN A 165 8.12 13.64 2.26
CA ASN A 165 7.29 14.73 1.72
C ASN A 165 6.56 14.30 0.44
N VAL A 166 7.31 13.70 -0.50
CA VAL A 166 6.78 13.33 -1.82
C VAL A 166 5.64 12.32 -1.70
N PHE A 167 5.80 11.26 -0.92
CA PHE A 167 4.83 10.17 -0.92
C PHE A 167 3.57 10.48 -0.12
N PRO A 168 3.61 11.09 1.07
CA PRO A 168 2.39 11.51 1.74
C PRO A 168 1.58 12.50 0.90
N LEU A 169 2.23 13.50 0.30
CA LEU A 169 1.55 14.48 -0.54
C LEU A 169 0.89 13.83 -1.77
N TRP A 170 1.62 12.94 -2.45
CA TRP A 170 1.10 12.23 -3.62
C TRP A 170 -0.06 11.30 -3.25
N ALA A 171 0.07 10.54 -2.17
CA ALA A 171 -0.98 9.65 -1.69
C ALA A 171 -2.25 10.43 -1.33
N LEU A 172 -2.13 11.54 -0.58
CA LEU A 172 -3.28 12.39 -0.24
C LEU A 172 -3.96 12.98 -1.48
N GLY A 173 -3.18 13.46 -2.45
CA GLY A 173 -3.70 13.99 -3.71
C GLY A 173 -4.47 12.92 -4.50
N ARG A 174 -3.88 11.73 -4.65
CA ARG A 174 -4.53 10.62 -5.36
C ARG A 174 -5.77 10.09 -4.64
N CYS A 175 -5.72 9.93 -3.32
CA CYS A 175 -6.88 9.49 -2.55
C CYS A 175 -8.01 10.52 -2.63
N THR A 176 -7.70 11.81 -2.70
CA THR A 176 -8.69 12.87 -2.92
C THR A 176 -9.32 12.75 -4.31
N GLU A 177 -8.52 12.51 -5.36
CA GLU A 177 -9.02 12.31 -6.73
C GLU A 177 -9.93 11.09 -6.85
N VAL A 178 -9.52 9.95 -6.29
CA VAL A 178 -10.23 8.67 -6.43
C VAL A 178 -11.42 8.56 -5.48
N TYR A 179 -11.28 9.04 -4.24
CA TYR A 179 -12.23 8.78 -3.15
C TYR A 179 -12.83 10.04 -2.52
N GLY A 180 -12.50 11.26 -2.97
CA GLY A 180 -12.79 12.51 -2.26
C GLY A 180 -14.25 12.68 -1.81
N ARG A 181 -15.24 12.25 -2.61
CA ARG A 181 -16.66 12.26 -2.21
C ARG A 181 -16.90 11.34 -1.01
N LEU A 182 -16.43 10.10 -1.10
CA LEU A 182 -16.60 9.07 -0.07
C LEU A 182 -15.81 9.37 1.22
N LEU A 183 -14.72 10.12 1.11
CA LEU A 183 -13.93 10.56 2.27
C LEU A 183 -14.59 11.75 2.99
N ASN A 184 -15.27 12.62 2.26
CA ASN A 184 -15.97 13.80 2.80
C ASN A 184 -17.37 13.49 3.32
N ASP A 185 -18.00 12.43 2.81
CA ASP A 185 -19.24 11.92 3.39
C ASP A 185 -18.93 11.45 4.82
N GLU A 186 -19.52 12.12 5.81
CA GLU A 186 -19.48 11.72 7.22
C GLU A 186 -20.07 10.31 7.37
N ILE A 187 -19.25 9.27 7.18
CA ILE A 187 -19.57 7.98 7.77
C ILE A 187 -19.32 8.20 9.26
N SER A 188 -20.40 8.44 10.00
CA SER A 188 -20.34 8.59 11.45
C SER A 188 -19.50 7.46 12.04
N ASP A 189 -18.65 7.77 13.03
CA ASP A 189 -17.84 6.76 13.73
C ASP A 189 -18.70 5.57 14.22
N ALA A 190 -20.00 5.79 14.46
CA ALA A 190 -20.97 4.75 14.81
C ALA A 190 -21.18 3.69 13.71
N ASP A 191 -21.16 4.06 12.43
CA ASP A 191 -21.35 3.10 11.32
C ASP A 191 -20.06 2.32 11.00
N ALA A 192 -18.90 2.95 11.21
CA ALA A 192 -17.60 2.28 11.14
C ALA A 192 -17.44 1.27 12.29
N VAL A 193 -17.82 1.64 13.51
CA VAL A 193 -17.81 0.75 14.69
C VAL A 193 -18.78 -0.42 14.50
N LYS A 194 -19.99 -0.19 13.97
CA LYS A 194 -20.95 -1.27 13.66
C LYS A 194 -20.41 -2.25 12.62
N ARG A 195 -19.67 -1.78 11.61
CA ARG A 195 -19.06 -2.66 10.60
C ARG A 195 -17.88 -3.45 11.17
N ILE A 196 -17.04 -2.85 12.01
CA ILE A 196 -15.95 -3.56 12.72
C ILE A 196 -16.52 -4.62 13.68
N GLN A 197 -17.58 -4.28 14.42
CA GLN A 197 -18.27 -5.24 15.29
C GLN A 197 -18.90 -6.37 14.49
N ARG A 198 -19.50 -6.08 13.33
CA ARG A 198 -20.04 -7.09 12.43
C ARG A 198 -18.95 -7.99 11.85
N TYR A 199 -17.78 -7.45 11.48
CA TYR A 199 -16.64 -8.24 11.02
C TYR A 199 -16.11 -9.16 12.13
N ARG A 200 -15.94 -8.66 13.36
CA ARG A 200 -15.53 -9.48 14.51
C ARG A 200 -16.56 -10.57 14.84
N GLN A 201 -17.85 -10.26 14.77
CA GLN A 201 -18.92 -11.27 14.93
C GLN A 201 -18.88 -12.33 13.83
N LEU A 202 -18.53 -11.97 12.60
CA LEU A 202 -18.39 -12.92 11.49
C LEU A 202 -17.16 -13.83 11.68
N GLU A 203 -16.05 -13.31 12.21
CA GLU A 203 -14.89 -14.10 12.63
C GLU A 203 -15.23 -15.05 13.79
N GLU A 204 -15.90 -14.56 14.84
CA GLU A 204 -16.32 -15.37 16.00
C GLU A 204 -17.36 -16.44 15.64
N SER A 205 -18.19 -16.19 14.63
CA SER A 205 -19.19 -17.15 14.13
C SER A 205 -18.63 -18.21 13.17
N GLY A 206 -17.33 -18.15 12.82
CA GLY A 206 -16.69 -19.09 11.90
C GLY A 206 -17.12 -18.97 10.43
N LEU A 207 -17.85 -17.91 10.06
CA LEU A 207 -18.29 -17.63 8.69
C LEU A 207 -17.19 -16.98 7.83
N LEU A 208 -16.09 -16.57 8.45
CA LEU A 208 -14.83 -16.20 7.80
C LEU A 208 -13.74 -17.17 8.28
N THR A 209 -13.47 -18.21 7.50
CA THR A 209 -12.37 -19.14 7.80
C THR A 209 -11.04 -18.43 7.55
N ARG A 210 -10.22 -18.25 8.60
CA ARG A 210 -8.78 -18.04 8.41
C ARG A 210 -8.25 -19.27 7.69
N THR A 211 -7.79 -19.11 6.46
CA THR A 211 -6.93 -20.10 5.83
C THR A 211 -5.60 -20.06 6.58
N GLU A 212 -5.34 -21.11 7.35
CA GLU A 212 -4.01 -21.45 7.90
C GLU A 212 -2.98 -21.63 6.77
#